data_AF-A0A536KJN1-F1
#
_entry.id   AF-A0A536KJN1-F1
#
_cell.length_a   1.000
_cell.length_b   1.000
_cell.length_c   1.000
_cell.angle_alpha   90.00
_cell.angle_beta   90.00
_cell.angle_gamma   90.00
#
_symmetry.space_group_name_H-M   'P 1'
#
loop_
_entity.id
_entity.type
_entity.pdbx_description
1 polymer ?
#
loop_
_entity_poly.entity_id
_entity_poly.type
_entity_poly.pdbx_seq_one_letter_code
_entity_poly.pdbx_strand_id
1 'polypeptide(L)'
;MAVARFLSREGPVRLVLVLATGFALGSCSSPVTADEVAKKPEAHLFYPGSHVVKTTPRAEQITEGGISMAMVESELSVDAPVDDIYRWYRSELSARGWTLRKEVRVEGSYDLFSRGDRELFQISAGYPPGSLRTRLAIVPGPCATNPPTKLAFANC
;
A
#
# COMPACT_ATOMS: atom_id res chain seq x y z
N MET A 1 -66.06 -25.84 35.82
CA MET A 1 -65.34 -25.27 34.66
C MET A 1 -63.92 -24.92 35.10
N ALA A 2 -62.96 -25.14 34.21
CA ALA A 2 -61.60 -25.57 34.53
C ALA A 2 -60.63 -24.48 35.02
N VAL A 3 -59.78 -24.88 35.96
CA VAL A 3 -58.54 -24.21 36.38
C VAL A 3 -57.43 -24.57 35.38
N ALA A 4 -56.71 -23.59 34.85
CA ALA A 4 -55.44 -23.82 34.16
C ALA A 4 -54.39 -22.82 34.65
N ARG A 5 -53.50 -23.32 35.51
CA ARG A 5 -52.20 -22.73 35.85
C ARG A 5 -51.26 -22.89 34.66
N PHE A 6 -50.51 -21.85 34.29
CA PHE A 6 -49.30 -22.02 33.50
C PHE A 6 -48.10 -21.43 34.23
N LEU A 7 -47.11 -22.30 34.40
CA LEU A 7 -45.92 -22.18 35.22
C LEU A 7 -44.84 -21.33 34.56
N SER A 8 -44.13 -20.57 35.39
CA SER A 8 -42.82 -19.95 35.13
C SER A 8 -41.82 -20.92 34.53
N ARG A 9 -41.00 -20.45 33.58
CA ARG A 9 -39.79 -21.15 33.13
C ARG A 9 -38.60 -20.21 33.24
N GLU A 10 -37.84 -20.42 34.30
CA GLU A 10 -36.55 -19.78 34.56
C GLU A 10 -35.53 -20.24 33.50
N GLY A 11 -34.89 -19.28 32.84
CA GLY A 11 -33.81 -19.53 31.88
C GLY A 11 -32.44 -19.42 32.56
N PRO A 12 -31.46 -20.28 32.24
CA PRO A 12 -30.16 -20.27 32.89
C PRO A 12 -29.31 -19.09 32.41
N VAL A 13 -28.84 -18.29 33.37
CA VAL A 13 -27.82 -17.26 33.21
C VAL A 13 -26.52 -17.92 32.76
N ARG A 14 -26.15 -17.78 31.48
CA ARG A 14 -24.82 -18.13 30.98
C ARG A 14 -23.86 -16.98 31.25
N LEU A 15 -23.05 -17.12 32.30
CA LEU A 15 -21.92 -16.27 32.62
C LEU A 15 -20.81 -16.50 31.57
N VAL A 16 -20.68 -15.59 30.61
CA VAL A 16 -19.57 -15.61 29.64
C VAL A 16 -18.40 -14.83 30.26
N LEU A 17 -17.41 -15.58 30.76
CA LEU A 17 -16.15 -15.04 31.28
C LEU A 17 -15.27 -14.62 30.11
N VAL A 18 -15.25 -13.32 29.77
CA VAL A 18 -14.34 -12.78 28.76
C VAL A 18 -12.98 -12.55 29.41
N LEU A 19 -12.06 -13.50 29.23
CA LEU A 19 -10.64 -13.32 29.50
C LEU A 19 -10.04 -12.35 28.47
N ALA A 20 -10.00 -11.07 28.83
CA ALA A 20 -9.27 -10.04 28.09
C ALA A 20 -7.78 -10.13 28.43
N THR A 21 -7.08 -11.14 27.89
CA THR A 21 -5.63 -11.20 27.94
C THR A 21 -5.08 -10.27 26.86
N GLY A 22 -4.93 -8.99 27.20
CA GLY A 22 -4.32 -7.97 26.35
C GLY A 22 -2.84 -8.26 26.12
N PHE A 23 -2.53 -9.01 25.07
CA PHE A 23 -1.18 -9.17 24.53
C PHE A 23 -0.80 -7.86 23.82
N ALA A 24 -0.34 -6.86 24.58
CA ALA A 24 0.36 -5.71 24.04
C ALA A 24 1.80 -6.13 23.68
N LEU A 25 1.95 -6.94 22.62
CA LEU A 25 3.24 -7.07 21.96
C LEU A 25 3.46 -5.75 21.22
N GLY A 26 4.36 -4.92 21.76
CA GLY A 26 5.00 -3.89 20.97
C GLY A 26 5.41 -4.51 19.64
N SER A 27 4.85 -3.99 18.55
CA SER A 27 5.11 -4.52 17.21
C SER A 27 6.57 -4.21 16.88
N CYS A 28 7.47 -5.11 17.27
CA CYS A 28 8.79 -5.25 16.66
C CYS A 28 8.56 -5.75 15.23
N SER A 29 7.99 -4.89 14.37
CA SER A 29 7.91 -5.18 12.95
C SER A 29 9.35 -5.22 12.46
N SER A 30 9.83 -6.40 12.08
CA SER A 30 11.11 -6.54 11.39
C SER A 30 11.17 -5.57 10.19
N PRO A 31 12.36 -5.06 9.85
CA PRO A 31 12.52 -4.23 8.66
C PRO A 31 11.97 -4.92 7.44
N VAL A 32 11.24 -4.18 6.60
CA VAL A 32 10.67 -4.72 5.38
C VAL A 32 11.77 -5.02 4.37
N THR A 33 11.77 -6.24 3.86
CA THR A 33 12.74 -6.72 2.88
C THR A 33 12.32 -6.37 1.46
N ALA A 34 13.29 -6.33 0.55
CA ALA A 34 13.01 -6.09 -0.85
C ALA A 34 12.18 -7.22 -1.50
N ASP A 35 12.38 -8.46 -1.03
CA ASP A 35 11.64 -9.65 -1.48
C ASP A 35 10.16 -9.60 -1.08
N GLU A 36 9.85 -9.11 0.13
CA GLU A 36 8.46 -8.89 0.57
C GLU A 36 7.74 -7.87 -0.31
N VAL A 37 8.41 -6.78 -0.70
CA VAL A 37 7.84 -5.80 -1.63
C VAL A 37 7.66 -6.43 -3.02
N ALA A 38 8.66 -7.15 -3.52
CA ALA A 38 8.64 -7.76 -4.84
C ALA A 38 7.53 -8.80 -5.02
N LYS A 39 7.11 -9.47 -3.95
CA LYS A 39 6.00 -10.44 -3.99
C LYS A 39 4.62 -9.81 -4.09
N LYS A 40 4.48 -8.49 -3.93
CA LYS A 40 3.19 -7.83 -4.02
C LYS A 40 2.69 -7.79 -5.47
N PRO A 41 1.39 -8.04 -5.73
CA PRO A 41 0.84 -7.97 -7.09
C PRO A 41 1.12 -6.63 -7.79
N GLU A 42 1.09 -5.52 -7.06
CA GLU A 42 1.37 -4.20 -7.62
C GLU A 42 2.83 -4.00 -8.05
N ALA A 43 3.79 -4.77 -7.53
CA ALA A 43 5.18 -4.75 -8.02
C ALA A 43 5.29 -5.25 -9.47
N HIS A 44 4.25 -5.91 -9.96
CA HIS A 44 4.13 -6.43 -11.32
C HIS A 44 2.97 -5.79 -12.11
N LEU A 45 2.39 -4.69 -11.60
CA LEU A 45 1.35 -3.95 -12.30
C LEU A 45 1.99 -3.09 -13.40
N PHE A 46 2.08 -3.65 -14.60
CA PHE A 46 2.68 -3.01 -15.76
C PHE A 46 1.62 -2.63 -16.80
N TYR A 47 1.86 -1.52 -17.49
CA TYR A 47 0.96 -1.06 -18.55
C TYR A 47 0.91 -2.09 -19.70
N PRO A 48 -0.26 -2.41 -20.27
CA PRO A 48 -0.37 -3.40 -21.35
C PRO A 48 0.50 -3.06 -22.55
N GLY A 49 1.26 -4.03 -23.05
CA GLY A 49 2.19 -3.85 -24.17
C GLY A 49 3.52 -3.17 -23.80
N SER A 50 3.75 -2.85 -22.53
CA SER A 50 5.07 -2.39 -22.07
C SER A 50 6.07 -3.55 -21.90
N HIS A 51 7.35 -3.22 -21.95
CA HIS A 51 8.46 -4.14 -21.71
C HIS A 51 9.29 -3.68 -20.52
N VAL A 52 9.54 -4.57 -19.56
CA VAL A 52 10.40 -4.28 -18.42
C VAL A 52 11.86 -4.20 -18.91
N VAL A 53 12.47 -3.04 -18.73
CA VAL A 53 13.88 -2.79 -19.03
C VAL A 53 14.75 -3.13 -17.83
N LYS A 54 14.32 -2.70 -16.64
CA LYS A 54 15.08 -2.88 -15.40
C LYS A 54 14.14 -2.93 -14.20
N THR A 55 14.48 -3.76 -13.22
CA THR A 55 13.85 -3.76 -11.90
C THR A 55 14.92 -3.59 -10.83
N THR A 56 14.71 -2.65 -9.92
CA THR A 56 15.63 -2.33 -8.83
C THR A 56 14.91 -2.52 -7.49
N PRO A 57 15.12 -3.67 -6.82
CA PRO A 57 14.60 -3.89 -5.48
C PRO A 57 15.50 -3.21 -4.43
N ARG A 58 14.89 -2.71 -3.36
CA ARG A 58 15.58 -2.12 -2.21
C ARG A 58 14.81 -2.49 -0.93
N ALA A 59 15.52 -2.95 0.08
CA ALA A 59 14.96 -3.19 1.42
C ALA A 59 14.91 -1.89 2.23
N GLU A 60 14.20 -1.90 3.35
CA GLU A 60 14.35 -0.84 4.35
C GLU A 60 15.82 -0.77 4.80
N GLN A 61 16.37 0.44 4.89
CA GLN A 61 17.77 0.65 5.30
C GLN A 61 17.84 1.81 6.29
N ILE A 62 18.54 1.58 7.40
CA ILE A 62 18.91 2.64 8.35
C ILE A 62 20.07 3.41 7.75
N THR A 63 19.89 4.70 7.57
CA THR A 63 20.89 5.66 7.08
C THR A 63 21.14 6.74 8.12
N GLU A 64 22.16 7.57 7.92
CA GLU A 64 22.41 8.74 8.78
C GLU A 64 21.20 9.70 8.84
N GLY A 65 20.40 9.77 7.77
CA GLY A 65 19.21 10.61 7.68
C GLY A 65 17.91 9.92 8.10
N GLY A 66 17.97 8.73 8.70
CA GLY A 66 16.80 7.93 9.09
C GLY A 66 16.68 6.60 8.33
N ILE A 67 15.60 5.88 8.60
CA ILE A 67 15.11 4.69 7.93
C ILE A 67 14.51 5.06 6.57
N SER A 68 15.13 4.56 5.52
CA SER A 68 14.60 4.60 4.16
C SER A 68 13.62 3.44 3.94
N MET A 69 12.62 3.67 3.09
CA MET A 69 11.59 2.70 2.72
C MET A 69 12.13 1.54 1.89
N ALA A 70 11.50 0.36 2.05
CA ALA A 70 11.63 -0.71 1.08
C ALA A 70 10.83 -0.36 -0.18
N MET A 71 11.37 -0.70 -1.34
CA MET A 71 10.72 -0.41 -2.63
C MET A 71 11.14 -1.38 -3.72
N VAL A 72 10.29 -1.49 -4.73
CA VAL A 72 10.64 -2.03 -6.04
C VAL A 72 10.34 -0.95 -7.06
N GLU A 73 11.38 -0.55 -7.79
CA GLU A 73 11.26 0.35 -8.93
C GLU A 73 11.41 -0.45 -10.22
N SER A 74 10.50 -0.27 -11.16
CA SER A 74 10.58 -0.85 -12.50
C SER A 74 10.65 0.25 -13.54
N GLU A 75 11.63 0.15 -14.42
CA GLU A 75 11.76 0.96 -15.63
C GLU A 75 11.26 0.14 -16.81
N LEU A 76 10.39 0.75 -17.61
CA LEU A 76 9.70 0.12 -18.72
C LEU A 76 9.84 0.96 -19.98
N SER A 77 9.87 0.25 -21.11
CA SER A 77 9.68 0.80 -22.45
C SER A 77 8.22 0.62 -22.84
N VAL A 78 7.61 1.66 -23.41
CA VAL A 78 6.21 1.63 -23.84
C VAL A 78 6.00 2.55 -25.04
N ASP A 79 5.28 2.07 -26.04
CA ASP A 79 4.80 2.86 -27.16
C ASP A 79 3.31 3.17 -26.96
N ALA A 80 3.03 4.19 -26.15
CA ALA A 80 1.67 4.65 -25.88
C ALA A 80 1.66 6.14 -25.52
N PRO A 81 0.55 6.86 -25.79
CA PRO A 81 0.38 8.22 -25.31
C PRO A 81 0.45 8.30 -23.78
N VAL A 82 1.17 9.30 -23.27
CA VAL A 82 1.36 9.51 -21.82
C VAL A 82 0.03 9.61 -21.07
N ASP A 83 -0.96 10.29 -21.64
CA ASP A 83 -2.28 10.45 -21.02
C ASP A 83 -3.04 9.13 -20.89
N ASP A 84 -2.87 8.20 -21.84
CA ASP A 84 -3.50 6.89 -21.78
C ASP A 84 -2.87 6.00 -20.72
N ILE A 85 -1.54 6.10 -20.54
CA ILE A 85 -0.82 5.42 -19.46
C ILE A 85 -1.37 5.86 -18.10
N TYR A 86 -1.45 7.18 -17.85
CA TYR A 86 -1.96 7.68 -16.57
C TYR A 86 -3.42 7.33 -16.34
N ARG A 87 -4.26 7.41 -17.38
CA ARG A 87 -5.68 7.06 -17.30
C ARG A 87 -5.85 5.58 -16.92
N TRP A 88 -5.08 4.68 -17.55
CA TRP A 88 -5.10 3.26 -17.26
C TRP A 88 -4.73 2.98 -15.80
N TYR A 89 -3.62 3.53 -15.31
CA TYR A 89 -3.20 3.31 -13.93
C TYR A 89 -4.19 3.86 -12.91
N ARG A 90 -4.82 5.01 -13.15
CA ARG A 90 -5.88 5.53 -12.27
C ARG A 90 -7.05 4.56 -12.17
N SER A 91 -7.47 3.99 -13.30
CA SER A 91 -8.52 2.97 -13.32
C SER A 91 -8.10 1.71 -12.56
N GLU A 92 -6.94 1.14 -12.88
CA GLU A 92 -6.46 -0.09 -12.23
C GLU A 92 -6.23 0.06 -10.73
N LEU A 93 -5.56 1.14 -10.32
CA LEU A 93 -5.24 1.36 -8.91
C LEU A 93 -6.49 1.68 -8.10
N SER A 94 -7.41 2.49 -8.62
CA SER A 94 -8.68 2.76 -7.93
C SER A 94 -9.53 1.48 -7.75
N ALA A 95 -9.60 0.63 -8.78
CA ALA A 95 -10.27 -0.67 -8.69
C ALA A 95 -9.65 -1.61 -7.64
N ARG A 96 -8.36 -1.41 -7.30
CA ARG A 96 -7.60 -2.16 -6.29
C ARG A 96 -7.56 -1.46 -4.92
N GLY A 97 -8.38 -0.43 -4.73
CA GLY A 97 -8.52 0.29 -3.45
C GLY A 97 -7.43 1.33 -3.17
N TRP A 98 -6.66 1.74 -4.17
CA TRP A 98 -5.69 2.81 -4.02
C TRP A 98 -6.34 4.18 -4.21
N THR A 99 -5.84 5.18 -3.48
CA THR A 99 -6.30 6.56 -3.57
C THR A 99 -5.22 7.44 -4.19
N LEU A 100 -5.56 8.20 -5.25
CA LEU A 100 -4.68 9.22 -5.81
C LEU A 100 -4.47 10.35 -4.79
N ARG A 101 -3.23 10.64 -4.45
CA ARG A 101 -2.84 11.66 -3.45
C ARG A 101 -2.26 12.92 -4.06
N LYS A 102 -1.51 12.77 -5.14
CA LYS A 102 -0.83 13.88 -5.79
C LYS A 102 -0.69 13.62 -7.28
N GLU A 103 -0.94 14.68 -8.03
CA GLU A 103 -0.66 14.77 -9.45
C GLU A 103 0.33 15.93 -9.65
N VAL A 104 1.44 15.66 -10.32
CA VAL A 104 2.42 16.68 -10.72
C VAL A 104 2.62 16.57 -12.23
N ARG A 105 2.50 17.69 -12.95
CA ARG A 105 2.51 17.72 -14.42
C ARG A 105 3.37 18.85 -14.98
N VAL A 106 4.69 18.89 -14.69
CA VAL A 106 5.75 19.60 -15.47
C VAL A 106 7.13 19.02 -15.05
N GLU A 107 8.06 18.76 -15.99
CA GLU A 107 9.50 18.42 -15.78
C GLU A 107 9.83 17.36 -14.69
N GLY A 108 8.91 16.45 -14.43
CA GLY A 108 9.02 15.46 -13.36
C GLY A 108 7.67 14.82 -13.10
N SER A 109 6.88 14.63 -14.16
CA SER A 109 5.47 14.26 -14.06
C SER A 109 5.30 12.95 -13.32
N TYR A 110 4.47 12.95 -12.28
CA TYR A 110 4.08 11.72 -11.62
C TYR A 110 2.69 11.80 -11.00
N ASP A 111 2.05 10.64 -10.96
CA ASP A 111 0.90 10.37 -10.10
C ASP A 111 1.37 9.54 -8.92
N LEU A 112 0.98 9.94 -7.71
CA LEU A 112 1.29 9.24 -6.47
C LEU A 112 -0.01 8.78 -5.83
N PHE A 113 -0.07 7.49 -5.53
CA PHE A 113 -1.16 6.80 -4.89
C PHE A 113 -0.73 6.24 -3.54
N SER A 114 -1.70 6.03 -2.65
CA SER A 114 -1.48 5.30 -1.40
C SER A 114 -2.58 4.29 -1.13
N ARG A 115 -2.26 3.25 -0.36
CA ARG A 115 -3.22 2.32 0.23
C ARG A 115 -2.82 2.03 1.67
N GLY A 116 -3.79 2.09 2.59
CA GLY A 116 -3.51 2.00 4.01
C GLY A 116 -2.59 3.13 4.51
N ASP A 117 -1.76 2.81 5.50
CA ASP A 117 -0.86 3.71 6.22
C ASP A 117 0.60 3.65 5.72
N ARG A 118 0.96 2.60 4.97
CA ARG A 118 2.36 2.32 4.59
C ARG A 118 2.61 2.16 3.10
N GLU A 119 1.60 1.82 2.31
CA GLU A 119 1.83 1.51 0.90
C GLU A 119 1.72 2.75 0.01
N LEU A 120 2.70 2.88 -0.88
CA LEU A 120 2.81 3.96 -1.84
C LEU A 120 3.05 3.39 -3.24
N PHE A 121 2.37 3.94 -4.23
CA PHE A 121 2.57 3.59 -5.63
C PHE A 121 2.75 4.86 -6.45
N GLN A 122 3.86 4.97 -7.17
CA GLN A 122 4.18 6.13 -8.00
C GLN A 122 4.34 5.71 -9.47
N ILE A 123 3.82 6.54 -10.37
CA ILE A 123 3.96 6.37 -11.83
C ILE A 123 4.54 7.64 -12.43
N SER A 124 5.59 7.50 -13.22
CA SER A 124 6.19 8.57 -14.01
C SER A 124 6.32 8.12 -15.46
N ALA A 125 5.77 8.86 -16.42
CA ALA A 125 5.81 8.51 -17.84
C ALA A 125 6.23 9.71 -18.69
N GLY A 126 6.92 9.44 -19.81
CA GLY A 126 7.19 10.43 -20.84
C GLY A 126 8.54 11.16 -20.76
N TYR A 127 9.42 10.81 -19.82
CA TYR A 127 10.80 11.34 -19.81
C TYR A 127 11.84 10.26 -19.43
N PRO A 128 12.70 9.82 -20.36
CA PRO A 128 12.70 10.16 -21.79
C PRO A 128 11.41 9.70 -22.52
N PRO A 129 11.11 10.20 -23.73
CA PRO A 129 9.97 9.73 -24.52
C PRO A 129 9.98 8.21 -24.68
N GLY A 130 8.81 7.57 -24.56
CA GLY A 130 8.68 6.12 -24.60
C GLY A 130 9.09 5.40 -23.30
N SER A 131 9.44 6.13 -22.24
CA SER A 131 9.74 5.55 -20.93
C SER A 131 8.57 5.64 -19.96
N LEU A 132 8.47 4.62 -19.11
CA LEU A 132 7.58 4.52 -17.98
C LEU A 132 8.36 4.00 -16.78
N ARG A 133 8.18 4.62 -15.62
CA ARG A 133 8.71 4.15 -14.34
C ARG A 133 7.55 3.92 -13.38
N THR A 134 7.50 2.74 -12.79
CA THR A 134 6.62 2.44 -11.64
C THR A 134 7.47 2.25 -10.39
N ARG A 135 6.93 2.64 -9.25
CA ARG A 135 7.56 2.41 -7.96
C ARG A 135 6.50 2.01 -6.94
N LEU A 136 6.60 0.79 -6.43
CA LEU A 136 5.87 0.35 -5.26
C LEU A 136 6.80 0.47 -4.04
N ALA A 137 6.33 1.10 -2.98
CA ALA A 137 7.12 1.27 -1.76
C ALA A 137 6.30 1.05 -0.50
N ILE A 138 6.99 0.62 0.55
CA ILE A 138 6.43 0.39 1.88
C ILE A 138 7.21 1.28 2.85
N VAL A 139 6.50 2.24 3.46
CA VAL A 139 7.04 3.17 4.46
C VAL A 139 7.42 2.38 5.72
N PRO A 140 8.54 2.72 6.40
CA PRO A 140 8.89 2.11 7.67
C PRO A 140 7.79 2.27 8.72
N GLY A 141 7.60 1.23 9.55
CA GLY A 141 6.53 1.18 10.56
C GLY A 141 6.47 2.42 11.47
N PRO A 142 7.60 2.91 12.02
CA PRO A 142 7.61 4.13 12.85
C PRO A 142 7.14 5.41 12.15
N CYS A 143 7.01 5.38 10.83
CA CYS A 143 6.76 6.52 9.96
C CYS A 143 5.42 6.39 9.21
N ALA A 144 4.75 5.25 9.40
CA ALA A 144 3.44 4.96 8.89
C ALA A 144 2.44 6.02 9.39
N THR A 145 1.77 6.66 8.45
CA THR A 145 0.73 7.67 8.74
C THR A 145 -0.42 7.42 7.78
N ASN A 146 -1.65 7.72 8.20
CA ASN A 146 -2.82 7.58 7.33
C ASN A 146 -3.51 8.93 7.12
N PRO A 147 -3.39 9.55 5.93
CA PRO A 147 -2.57 9.12 4.79
C PRO A 147 -1.06 9.35 5.03
N PRO A 148 -0.17 8.69 4.26
CA PRO A 148 1.26 8.94 4.35
C PRO A 148 1.61 10.42 4.15
N THR A 149 2.39 11.00 5.06
CA THR A 149 2.81 12.42 4.99
C THR A 149 4.04 12.62 4.10
N LYS A 150 4.37 13.87 3.75
CA LYS A 150 5.61 14.21 3.03
C LYS A 150 6.88 13.70 3.72
N LEU A 151 6.86 13.56 5.05
CA LEU A 151 8.00 13.04 5.82
C LEU A 151 8.25 11.56 5.55
N ALA A 152 7.22 10.78 5.21
CA ALA A 152 7.38 9.38 4.81
C ALA A 152 8.24 9.20 3.53
N PHE A 153 8.52 10.29 2.81
CA PHE A 153 9.33 10.30 1.59
C PHE A 153 10.76 10.81 1.79
N ALA A 154 11.09 11.39 2.95
CA ALA A 154 12.33 12.13 3.18
C ALA A 154 13.34 11.41 4.08
N ASN A 155 13.23 10.07 4.17
CA ASN A 155 13.73 9.26 5.28
C ASN A 155 13.12 9.69 6.62
N CYS A 156 12.82 8.72 7.46
CA CYS A 156 12.33 8.94 8.80
C CYS A 156 13.30 8.30 9.78
#